data_AF-A0A9N9NJM4-F1
#
_entry.id   AF-A0A9N9NJM4-F1
#
_cell.length_a   1.000
_cell.length_b   1.000
_cell.length_c   1.000
_cell.angle_alpha   90.00
_cell.angle_beta   90.00
_cell.angle_gamma   90.00
#
_symmetry.space_group_name_H-M   'P 1'
#
loop_
_entity.id
_entity.type
_entity.pdbx_description
1 polymer ?
#
loop_
_entity_poly.entity_id
_entity_poly.type
_entity_poly.pdbx_seq_one_letter_code
_entity_poly.pdbx_strand_id
1 'polypeptide(L)'
;IQHLIRQLPLDQPIDAHEYIIADNDLITTEIPTDEKIIEADCIKPEDEGPKESISLVQALGFINGILSFLDQQPDGSFKVEDSLIHGLGKFKKEVHLKNIASKKQATLDSFIQM
;
A
#
# COMPACT_ATOMS: atom_id res chain seq x y z
N ILE A 1 21.28 -8.37 -2.86
CA ILE A 1 21.44 -9.84 -2.73
C ILE A 1 22.49 -10.22 -1.70
N GLN A 2 23.77 -9.90 -1.87
CA GLN A 2 24.82 -10.28 -0.90
C GLN A 2 24.60 -9.75 0.53
N HIS A 3 24.05 -8.55 0.68
CA HIS A 3 23.65 -8.01 1.98
C HIS A 3 22.57 -8.87 2.67
N LEU A 4 21.61 -9.40 1.92
CA LEU A 4 20.53 -10.22 2.46
C LEU A 4 21.06 -11.59 2.90
N ILE A 5 21.99 -12.17 2.13
CA ILE A 5 22.63 -13.45 2.49
C ILE A 5 23.41 -13.34 3.80
N ARG A 6 24.03 -12.19 4.07
CA ARG A 6 24.77 -11.93 5.32
C ARG A 6 23.88 -11.67 6.54
N GLN A 7 22.58 -11.45 6.33
CA GLN A 7 21.61 -11.29 7.43
C GLN A 7 20.98 -12.61 7.85
N LEU A 8 21.24 -13.70 7.13
CA LEU A 8 20.82 -15.04 7.57
C LEU A 8 21.68 -15.46 8.76
N PRO A 9 21.07 -15.98 9.84
CA PRO A 9 21.78 -16.46 11.02
C PRO A 9 22.46 -17.81 10.73
N LEU A 10 23.39 -17.82 9.76
CA LEU A 10 24.14 -19.01 9.34
C LEU A 10 25.08 -19.52 10.45
N ASP A 11 25.40 -18.64 11.41
CA ASP A 11 26.26 -18.94 12.56
C ASP A 11 25.50 -19.66 13.70
N GLN A 12 24.17 -19.78 13.57
CA GLN A 12 23.30 -20.49 14.51
C GLN A 12 22.42 -21.47 13.73
N PRO A 13 23.00 -22.56 13.21
CA PRO A 13 22.22 -23.58 12.54
C PRO A 13 21.24 -24.20 13.54
N ILE A 14 19.96 -24.22 13.18
CA ILE A 14 18.94 -24.95 13.92
C ILE A 14 19.31 -26.44 13.93
N ASP A 15 19.24 -27.08 15.09
CA ASP A 15 19.51 -28.52 15.15
C ASP A 15 18.30 -29.32 14.62
N ALA A 16 18.52 -30.60 14.29
CA ALA A 16 17.47 -31.43 13.70
C ALA A 16 16.26 -31.61 14.63
N HIS A 17 16.46 -31.59 15.96
CA HIS A 17 15.40 -31.71 16.94
C HIS A 17 14.61 -30.40 17.08
N GLU A 18 15.30 -29.26 17.09
CA GLU A 18 14.67 -27.94 17.00
C GLU A 18 13.86 -27.76 15.70
N TYR A 19 14.36 -28.27 14.57
CA TYR A 19 13.63 -28.30 13.31
C TYR A 19 12.35 -29.13 13.41
N ILE A 20 12.43 -30.34 13.98
CA ILE A 20 11.27 -31.23 14.15
C ILE A 20 10.23 -30.59 15.08
N ILE A 21 10.67 -29.89 16.14
CA ILE A 21 9.73 -29.16 17.02
C ILE A 21 9.05 -28.04 16.27
N ALA A 22 9.80 -27.20 15.55
CA ALA A 22 9.25 -26.08 14.79
C ALA A 22 8.27 -26.55 13.69
N ASP A 23 8.59 -27.65 13.02
CA ASP A 23 7.73 -28.26 11.99
C ASP A 23 6.43 -28.82 12.59
N ASN A 24 6.52 -29.52 13.74
CA ASN A 24 5.34 -30.01 14.45
C ASN A 24 4.47 -28.89 15.04
N ASP A 25 5.09 -27.81 15.54
CA ASP A 25 4.37 -26.62 16.00
C ASP A 25 3.63 -25.95 14.83
N LEU A 26 4.24 -25.90 13.64
CA LEU A 26 3.61 -25.39 12.42
C LEU A 26 2.45 -26.28 11.94
N ILE A 27 2.57 -27.60 12.09
CA ILE A 27 1.51 -28.57 11.77
C ILE A 27 0.36 -28.50 12.79
N THR A 28 0.65 -28.18 14.05
CA THR A 28 -0.35 -28.10 15.13
C THR A 28 -1.00 -26.73 15.29
N THR A 29 -0.43 -25.68 14.71
CA THR A 29 -1.17 -24.44 14.46
C THR A 29 -2.32 -24.73 13.49
N GLU A 30 -3.52 -24.85 14.05
CA GLU A 30 -4.78 -24.93 13.30
C GLU A 30 -4.77 -23.86 12.21
N ILE A 31 -4.72 -24.29 10.94
CA ILE A 31 -5.04 -23.42 9.82
C ILE A 31 -6.44 -22.88 10.11
N PRO A 32 -6.62 -21.55 10.22
CA PRO A 32 -7.93 -21.00 10.50
C PRO A 32 -8.90 -21.48 9.42
N THR A 33 -10.00 -22.07 9.84
CA THR A 33 -11.08 -22.50 8.94
C THR A 33 -11.56 -21.31 8.11
N ASP A 34 -12.01 -21.55 6.88
CA ASP A 34 -12.58 -20.52 5.99
C ASP A 34 -13.59 -19.62 6.71
N GLU A 35 -14.38 -20.17 7.63
CA GLU A 35 -15.34 -19.42 8.47
C GLU A 35 -14.66 -18.40 9.39
N LYS A 36 -13.54 -18.75 10.05
CA LYS A 36 -12.73 -17.83 10.87
C LYS A 36 -12.02 -16.77 10.02
N ILE A 37 -11.63 -17.14 8.78
CA ILE A 37 -11.04 -16.20 7.82
C ILE A 37 -12.09 -15.17 7.38
N ILE A 38 -13.29 -15.62 7.07
CA ILE A 38 -14.42 -14.75 6.69
C ILE A 38 -14.86 -13.87 7.86
N GLU A 39 -14.82 -14.36 9.11
CA GLU A 39 -15.13 -13.54 10.30
C GLU A 39 -14.09 -12.43 10.54
N ALA A 40 -12.81 -12.69 10.27
CA ALA A 40 -11.74 -11.70 10.33
C ALA A 40 -11.85 -10.64 9.21
N ASP A 41 -12.33 -11.03 8.02
CA ASP A 41 -12.62 -10.14 6.89
C ASP A 41 -14.02 -9.49 6.97
N CYS A 42 -14.90 -9.96 7.86
CA CYS A 42 -16.18 -9.33 8.20
C CYS A 42 -15.99 -8.16 9.18
N ILE A 43 -14.93 -7.37 8.99
CA ILE A 43 -15.00 -5.96 9.31
C ILE A 43 -16.12 -5.43 8.41
N LYS A 44 -17.32 -5.30 9.00
CA LYS A 44 -18.42 -4.49 8.45
C LYS A 44 -17.78 -3.28 7.79
N PRO A 45 -18.18 -2.85 6.58
CA PRO A 45 -17.68 -1.60 6.04
C PRO A 45 -17.91 -0.58 7.15
N GLU A 46 -16.83 -0.14 7.80
CA GLU A 46 -16.90 0.88 8.81
C GLU A 46 -17.61 1.99 8.08
N ASP A 47 -18.79 2.34 8.59
CA ASP A 47 -19.53 3.54 8.22
C ASP A 47 -18.47 4.59 7.94
N GLU A 48 -18.29 4.99 6.68
CA GLU A 48 -17.16 5.80 6.24
C GLU A 48 -17.21 7.05 7.11
N GLY A 49 -16.43 7.03 8.20
CA GLY A 49 -16.35 8.12 9.15
C GLY A 49 -16.01 9.39 8.37
N PRO A 50 -16.17 10.58 8.98
CA PRO A 50 -16.00 11.84 8.27
C PRO A 50 -14.78 11.78 7.37
N LYS A 51 -15.01 11.68 6.04
CA LYS A 51 -13.91 11.45 5.09
C LYS A 51 -12.94 12.58 5.27
N GLU A 52 -11.79 12.29 5.89
CA GLU A 52 -10.79 13.31 6.14
C GLU A 52 -10.43 13.94 4.79
N SER A 53 -10.66 15.24 4.70
CA SER A 53 -10.43 15.96 3.46
C SER A 53 -8.93 16.11 3.27
N ILE A 54 -8.37 15.28 2.39
CA ILE A 54 -6.96 15.37 2.02
C ILE A 54 -6.71 16.56 1.11
N SER A 55 -5.58 17.24 1.29
CA SER A 55 -5.17 18.31 0.39
C SER A 55 -4.78 17.77 -0.99
N LEU A 56 -4.88 18.61 -2.03
CA LEU A 56 -4.46 18.25 -3.39
C LEU A 56 -2.97 17.86 -3.48
N VAL A 57 -2.13 18.43 -2.61
CA VAL A 57 -0.69 18.10 -2.54
C VAL A 57 -0.49 16.70 -1.95
N GLN A 58 -1.20 16.36 -0.88
CA GLN A 58 -1.17 15.02 -0.28
C GLN A 58 -1.69 13.97 -1.26
N ALA A 59 -2.79 14.25 -1.96
CA ALA A 59 -3.34 13.35 -2.98
C ALA A 59 -2.31 13.04 -4.08
N LEU A 60 -1.58 14.05 -4.58
CA LEU A 60 -0.49 13.83 -5.54
C LEU A 60 0.64 12.97 -4.96
N GLY A 61 0.99 13.17 -3.68
CA GLY A 61 1.97 12.36 -2.97
C GLY A 61 1.57 10.88 -2.94
N PHE A 62 0.34 10.58 -2.55
CA PHE A 62 -0.17 9.21 -2.51
C PHE A 62 -0.21 8.56 -3.89
N ILE A 63 -0.72 9.26 -4.92
CA ILE A 63 -0.76 8.73 -6.28
C ILE A 63 0.64 8.39 -6.80
N ASN A 64 1.62 9.27 -6.57
CA ASN A 64 3.01 9.01 -6.97
C ASN A 64 3.63 7.84 -6.19
N GLY A 65 3.32 7.73 -4.90
CA GLY A 65 3.77 6.60 -4.07
C GLY A 65 3.24 5.27 -4.60
N ILE A 66 1.94 5.19 -4.93
CA ILE A 66 1.32 4.00 -5.52
C ILE A 66 1.98 3.65 -6.85
N LEU A 67 2.12 4.60 -7.77
CA LEU A 67 2.77 4.35 -9.07
C LEU A 67 4.22 3.85 -8.90
N SER A 68 4.99 4.47 -7.99
CA SER A 68 6.37 4.07 -7.73
C SER A 68 6.46 2.67 -7.11
N PHE A 69 5.53 2.32 -6.23
CA PHE A 69 5.45 0.98 -5.65
C PHE A 69 5.17 -0.07 -6.74
N LEU A 70 4.24 0.23 -7.65
CA LEU A 70 3.91 -0.66 -8.77
C LEU A 70 5.09 -0.84 -9.72
N ASP A 71 5.83 0.23 -10.02
CA ASP A 71 7.02 0.17 -10.88
C ASP A 71 8.18 -0.64 -10.26
N GLN A 72 8.24 -0.74 -8.92
CA GLN A 72 9.29 -1.46 -8.19
C GLN A 72 9.01 -2.95 -8.00
N GLN A 73 7.83 -3.45 -8.40
CA GLN A 73 7.51 -4.87 -8.24
C GLN A 73 8.32 -5.72 -9.21
N PRO A 74 9.11 -6.69 -8.73
CA PRO A 74 9.87 -7.59 -9.60
C PRO A 74 8.91 -8.50 -10.39
N ASP A 75 9.05 -8.46 -11.72
CA ASP A 75 8.52 -9.40 -12.71
C ASP A 75 7.07 -9.92 -12.49
N GLY A 76 6.16 -9.02 -12.12
CA GLY A 76 4.72 -9.30 -12.15
C GLY A 76 4.19 -10.10 -10.96
N SER A 77 4.85 -10.04 -9.79
CA SER A 77 4.29 -10.51 -8.51
C SER A 77 2.92 -9.89 -8.21
N PHE A 78 2.73 -8.63 -8.62
CA PHE A 78 1.50 -7.88 -8.46
C PHE A 78 0.95 -7.49 -9.83
N LYS A 79 0.00 -8.29 -10.33
CA LYS A 79 -0.70 -8.00 -11.59
C LYS A 79 -1.82 -7.01 -11.33
N VAL A 80 -1.56 -5.74 -11.63
CA VAL A 80 -2.60 -4.70 -11.67
C VAL A 80 -3.16 -4.65 -13.08
N GLU A 81 -4.48 -4.54 -13.17
CA GLU A 81 -5.15 -4.34 -14.45
C GLU A 81 -4.70 -3.01 -15.08
N ASP A 82 -4.33 -3.02 -16.36
CA ASP A 82 -3.89 -1.81 -17.08
C ASP A 82 -4.92 -0.67 -17.00
N SER A 83 -6.21 -1.01 -16.89
CA SER A 83 -7.29 -0.04 -16.74
C SER A 83 -7.18 0.77 -15.43
N LEU A 84 -6.71 0.14 -14.35
CA LEU A 84 -6.49 0.79 -13.05
C LEU A 84 -5.26 1.70 -13.09
N ILE A 85 -4.18 1.28 -13.74
CA ILE A 85 -2.98 2.12 -13.94
C ILE A 85 -3.35 3.36 -14.77
N HIS A 86 -4.13 3.17 -15.85
CA HIS A 86 -4.63 4.26 -16.66
C HIS A 86 -5.59 5.19 -15.90
N GLY A 87 -6.48 4.61 -15.09
CA GLY A 87 -7.38 5.34 -14.20
C GLY A 87 -6.60 6.22 -13.22
N LEU A 88 -5.57 5.67 -12.58
CA LEU A 88 -4.70 6.39 -11.66
C LEU A 88 -3.92 7.51 -12.36
N GLY A 89 -3.46 7.26 -13.59
CA GLY A 89 -2.83 8.27 -14.45
C GLY A 89 -3.76 9.43 -14.83
N LYS A 90 -5.04 9.14 -15.14
CA LYS A 90 -6.06 10.17 -15.37
C LYS A 90 -6.33 10.97 -14.09
N PHE A 91 -6.52 10.29 -12.97
CA PHE A 91 -6.77 10.92 -11.69
C PHE A 91 -5.62 11.86 -11.29
N LYS A 92 -4.36 11.44 -11.48
CA LYS A 92 -3.17 12.29 -11.29
C LYS A 92 -3.27 13.60 -12.08
N LYS A 93 -3.67 13.54 -13.36
CA LYS A 93 -3.82 14.73 -14.22
C LYS A 93 -4.90 15.67 -13.70
N GLU A 94 -6.05 15.13 -13.27
CA GLU A 94 -7.15 15.92 -12.73
C GLU A 94 -6.76 16.63 -11.43
N VAL A 95 -6.10 15.93 -10.50
CA VAL A 95 -5.61 16.51 -9.25
C VAL A 95 -4.59 17.62 -9.56
N HIS A 96 -3.71 17.42 -10.54
CA HIS A 96 -2.75 18.45 -10.96
C HIS A 96 -3.46 19.70 -11.52
N LEU A 97 -4.44 19.54 -12.40
CA LEU A 97 -5.21 20.64 -12.97
C LEU A 97 -5.94 21.43 -11.88
N LYS A 98 -6.61 20.73 -10.95
CA LYS A 98 -7.26 21.38 -9.80
C LYS A 98 -6.28 22.12 -8.91
N ASN A 99 -5.08 21.58 -8.68
CA ASN A 99 -4.07 22.25 -7.86
C ASN A 99 -3.57 23.54 -8.52
N ILE A 100 -3.35 23.52 -9.84
CA ILE A 100 -2.96 24.72 -10.60
C ILE A 100 -4.09 25.76 -10.57
N ALA A 101 -5.34 25.34 -10.80
CA ALA A 101 -6.49 26.24 -10.76
C ALA A 101 -6.67 26.88 -9.38
N SER A 102 -6.56 26.08 -8.31
CA SER A 102 -6.64 26.56 -6.92
C SER A 102 -5.54 27.58 -6.60
N LYS A 103 -4.30 27.33 -7.02
CA LYS A 103 -3.20 28.29 -6.84
C LYS A 103 -3.44 29.61 -7.59
N LYS A 104 -3.92 29.54 -8.84
CA LYS A 104 -4.27 30.74 -9.62
C LYS A 104 -5.36 31.55 -8.94
N GLN A 105 -6.40 30.88 -8.43
CA GLN A 105 -7.49 31.54 -7.71
C GLN A 105 -6.97 32.22 -6.43
N ALA A 106 -6.16 31.51 -5.63
CA ALA A 106 -5.57 32.08 -4.42
C ALA A 106 -4.70 33.32 -4.72
N THR A 107 -3.94 33.32 -5.82
CA THR A 107 -3.18 34.49 -6.27
C THR A 107 -4.10 35.67 -6.62
N LEU A 108 -5.19 35.42 -7.36
CA LEU A 108 -6.17 36.46 -7.73
C LEU A 108 -6.86 37.04 -6.50
N ASP A 109 -7.31 36.16 -5.58
CA ASP A 109 -7.97 36.58 -4.34
C ASP A 109 -7.04 37.44 -3.49
N SER A 110 -5.76 37.06 -3.38
CA SER A 110 -4.75 37.84 -2.67
C SER A 110 -4.47 39.20 -3.31
N PHE A 111 -4.61 39.32 -4.64
CA PHE A 111 -4.44 40.60 -5.34
C PHE A 111 -5.65 41.52 -5.16
N ILE A 112 -6.87 40.98 -5.15
CA ILE A 112 -8.11 41.75 -4.96
C ILE A 112 -8.25 42.24 -3.51
N GLN A 113 -7.71 41.50 -2.55
CA GLN A 113 -7.70 41.87 -1.13
C GLN A 113 -6.60 42.88 -0.75
N MET A 114 -5.73 43.26 -1.69
CA MET A 114 -4.73 44.33 -1.57
C MET A 114 -5.30 45.68 -2.01
#